data_AF-L0NE76-F1
#
_entry.id   AF-L0NE76-F1
#
_cell.length_a   1.000
_cell.length_b   1.000
_cell.length_c   1.000
_cell.angle_alpha   90.00
_cell.angle_beta   90.00
_cell.angle_gamma   90.00
#
_symmetry.space_group_name_H-M   'P 1'
#
loop_
_entity.id
_entity.type
_entity.pdbx_description
1 polymer ?
#
loop_
_entity_poly.entity_id
_entity_poly.type
_entity_poly.pdbx_seq_one_letter_code
_entity_poly.pdbx_strand_id
1 'polypeptide(L)'
;MRTISYKGYQASVEYEDGSLFVKVLHIDDVLIGECDAASEAPRVLKDLVEGYLQDCAELGRQPTKPFKGSFNVRMTPEMHRMIAMDAASRGMSLNAWISEAATEKLECERWGTRIDGVVFQSQEKLQRWVSSQVVRLSNYHWQASLHLSSGKRSALDEKTEHDRPALSMMRAFKAQRTHYHG
;
A
#
# COMPACT_ATOMS: atom_id res chain seq x y z
N MET A 1 21.31 -26.89 3.91
CA MET A 1 21.71 -25.48 3.76
C MET A 1 22.96 -25.22 4.59
N ARG A 2 24.08 -24.85 3.96
CA ARG A 2 25.32 -24.43 4.65
C ARG A 2 25.56 -22.97 4.33
N THR A 3 25.93 -22.17 5.33
CA THR A 3 26.18 -20.72 5.14
C THR A 3 27.68 -20.44 5.13
N ILE A 4 28.13 -19.64 4.18
CA ILE A 4 29.51 -19.15 4.05
C ILE A 4 29.52 -17.62 4.03
N SER A 5 30.66 -17.00 4.34
CA SER A 5 30.76 -15.53 4.42
C SER A 5 32.06 -14.98 3.86
N TYR A 6 31.99 -13.82 3.20
CA TYR A 6 33.13 -13.12 2.61
C TYR A 6 32.92 -11.60 2.67
N LYS A 7 33.90 -10.81 3.15
CA LYS A 7 33.83 -9.35 3.29
C LYS A 7 32.54 -8.83 3.98
N GLY A 8 31.97 -9.60 4.89
CA GLY A 8 30.71 -9.26 5.59
C GLY A 8 29.43 -9.69 4.86
N TYR A 9 29.53 -10.10 3.59
CA TYR A 9 28.44 -10.73 2.83
C TYR A 9 28.30 -12.20 3.23
N GLN A 10 27.07 -12.69 3.28
CA GLN A 10 26.78 -14.10 3.55
C GLN A 10 26.18 -14.74 2.31
N ALA A 11 26.40 -16.03 2.12
CA ALA A 11 25.72 -16.80 1.08
C ALA A 11 25.23 -18.15 1.61
N SER A 12 24.08 -18.59 1.12
CA SER A 12 23.62 -19.97 1.27
C SER A 12 24.19 -20.84 0.15
N VAL A 13 24.60 -22.04 0.53
CA VAL A 13 24.93 -23.12 -0.39
C VAL A 13 23.80 -24.13 -0.34
N GLU A 14 23.12 -24.27 -1.47
CA GLU A 14 21.96 -25.13 -1.70
C GLU A 14 22.26 -26.09 -2.84
N TYR A 15 21.62 -27.25 -2.82
CA TYR A 15 21.80 -28.28 -3.85
C TYR A 15 20.47 -28.51 -4.53
N GLU A 16 20.40 -28.24 -5.83
CA GLU A 16 19.22 -28.45 -6.67
C GLU A 16 19.66 -29.11 -7.98
N ASP A 17 18.87 -30.10 -8.42
CA ASP A 17 18.99 -30.74 -9.75
C ASP A 17 20.38 -31.25 -10.15
N GLY A 18 21.23 -31.62 -9.18
CA GLY A 18 22.57 -32.14 -9.48
C GLY A 18 23.69 -31.14 -9.26
N SER A 19 23.38 -29.85 -9.15
CA SER A 19 24.33 -28.74 -9.05
C SER A 19 24.25 -28.03 -7.69
N LEU A 20 25.36 -27.43 -7.28
CA LEU A 20 25.39 -26.59 -6.07
C LEU A 20 25.23 -25.12 -6.46
N PHE A 21 24.27 -24.45 -5.81
CA PHE A 21 24.02 -23.03 -5.99
C PHE A 21 24.52 -22.24 -4.78
N VAL A 22 25.24 -21.17 -5.05
CA VAL A 22 25.72 -20.19 -4.07
C VAL A 22 24.92 -18.91 -4.25
N LYS A 23 24.05 -18.61 -3.30
CA LYS A 23 23.19 -17.41 -3.32
C LYS A 23 23.62 -16.43 -2.25
N VAL A 24 24.00 -15.21 -2.62
CA VAL A 24 24.33 -14.15 -1.66
C VAL A 24 23.05 -13.66 -0.99
N LEU A 25 23.11 -13.53 0.33
CA LEU A 25 22.01 -13.16 1.20
C LEU A 25 22.18 -11.72 1.71
N HIS A 26 21.06 -11.11 2.08
CA HIS A 26 20.99 -9.82 2.77
C HIS A 26 21.45 -8.61 1.94
N ILE A 27 21.38 -8.70 0.62
CA ILE A 27 21.60 -7.60 -0.32
C ILE A 27 20.34 -7.38 -1.16
N ASP A 28 20.17 -6.17 -1.70
CA ASP A 28 19.01 -5.84 -2.54
C ASP A 28 19.12 -6.48 -3.94
N ASP A 29 20.36 -6.72 -4.39
CA ASP A 29 20.65 -7.33 -5.68
C ASP A 29 20.64 -8.87 -5.60
N VAL A 30 20.34 -9.52 -6.72
CA VAL A 30 20.34 -10.99 -6.79
C VAL A 30 21.69 -11.46 -7.34
N LEU A 31 22.54 -12.00 -6.47
CA LEU A 31 23.80 -12.62 -6.86
C LEU A 31 23.72 -14.14 -6.62
N ILE A 32 23.79 -14.89 -7.71
CA ILE A 32 23.73 -16.37 -7.70
C ILE A 32 24.86 -16.89 -8.58
N GLY A 33 25.56 -17.90 -8.09
CA GLY A 33 26.57 -18.65 -8.85
C GLY A 33 26.34 -20.15 -8.72
N GLU A 34 26.82 -20.89 -9.70
CA GLU A 34 26.79 -22.35 -9.71
C GLU A 34 28.19 -22.89 -9.43
N CYS A 35 28.29 -24.05 -8.78
CA CYS A 35 29.54 -24.79 -8.61
C CYS A 35 29.30 -26.30 -8.63
N ASP A 36 30.34 -27.03 -9.06
CA ASP A 36 30.29 -28.49 -9.15
C ASP A 36 30.69 -29.15 -7.82
N ALA A 37 31.40 -28.42 -6.96
CA ALA A 37 31.89 -28.93 -5.68
C ALA A 37 31.71 -27.93 -4.53
N ALA A 38 31.34 -28.45 -3.35
CA ALA A 38 31.15 -27.64 -2.15
C ALA A 38 32.45 -26.93 -1.69
N SER A 39 33.62 -27.43 -2.09
CA SER A 39 34.92 -26.78 -1.86
C SER A 39 35.12 -25.49 -2.66
N GLU A 40 34.39 -25.32 -3.77
CA GLU A 40 34.50 -24.17 -4.66
C GLU A 40 33.55 -23.03 -4.28
N ALA A 41 32.51 -23.33 -3.50
CA ALA A 41 31.53 -22.35 -3.06
C ALA A 41 32.14 -21.07 -2.43
N PRO A 42 33.22 -21.13 -1.60
CA PRO A 42 33.88 -19.92 -1.09
C PRO A 42 34.53 -19.06 -2.18
N ARG A 43 35.05 -19.69 -3.25
CA ARG A 43 35.63 -18.99 -4.38
C ARG A 43 34.54 -18.31 -5.21
N VAL A 44 33.46 -19.03 -5.52
CA VAL A 44 32.30 -18.49 -6.23
C VAL A 44 31.70 -17.31 -5.48
N LEU A 45 31.55 -17.42 -4.14
CA LEU A 45 31.10 -16.30 -3.31
C LEU A 45 32.02 -15.08 -3.44
N LYS A 46 33.34 -15.29 -3.42
CA LYS A 46 34.31 -14.21 -3.58
C LYS A 46 34.13 -13.53 -4.93
N ASP A 47 34.04 -14.29 -6.01
CA ASP A 47 33.94 -13.76 -7.37
C ASP A 47 32.62 -12.97 -7.55
N LEU A 48 31.50 -13.47 -7.02
CA LEU A 48 30.22 -12.76 -7.00
C LEU A 48 30.29 -11.42 -6.25
N VAL A 49 30.91 -11.41 -5.06
CA VAL A 49 31.01 -10.20 -4.22
C VAL A 49 31.97 -9.18 -4.82
N GLU A 50 33.13 -9.60 -5.34
CA GLU A 50 34.07 -8.68 -5.98
C GLU A 50 33.48 -8.09 -7.26
N GLY A 51 32.80 -8.90 -8.09
CA GLY A 51 32.08 -8.43 -9.27
C GLY A 51 31.01 -7.40 -8.90
N TYR A 52 30.19 -7.70 -7.88
CA TYR A 52 29.19 -6.77 -7.37
C TYR A 52 29.78 -5.42 -6.93
N LEU A 53 30.89 -5.46 -6.18
CA LEU A 53 31.55 -4.25 -5.71
C LEU A 53 32.15 -3.43 -6.86
N GLN A 54 32.67 -4.11 -7.88
CA GLN A 54 33.16 -3.47 -9.11
C GLN A 54 32.02 -2.82 -9.89
N ASP A 55 30.93 -3.55 -10.14
CA ASP A 55 29.75 -3.04 -10.83
C ASP A 55 29.18 -1.81 -10.10
N CYS A 56 29.12 -1.85 -8.77
CA CYS A 56 28.71 -0.70 -7.96
C CYS A 56 29.64 0.51 -8.17
N ALA A 57 30.95 0.29 -8.22
CA ALA A 57 31.92 1.36 -8.45
C ALA A 57 31.79 1.95 -9.86
N GLU A 58 31.62 1.12 -10.89
CA GLU A 58 31.45 1.56 -12.28
C GLU A 58 30.15 2.34 -12.50
N LEU A 59 29.07 1.92 -11.83
CA LEU A 59 27.77 2.58 -11.90
C LEU A 59 27.63 3.79 -10.96
N GLY A 60 28.66 4.09 -10.16
CA GLY A 60 28.63 5.17 -9.16
C GLY A 60 27.60 4.94 -8.05
N ARG A 61 27.22 3.68 -7.79
CA ARG A 61 26.26 3.27 -6.77
C ARG A 61 26.97 2.88 -5.49
N GLN A 62 26.38 3.18 -4.34
CA GLN A 62 26.90 2.65 -3.08
C GLN A 62 26.46 1.19 -2.93
N PRO A 63 27.38 0.25 -2.70
CA PRO A 63 27.03 -1.15 -2.50
C PRO A 63 26.17 -1.32 -1.24
N THR A 64 25.14 -2.16 -1.33
CA THR A 64 24.24 -2.45 -0.21
C THR A 64 25.05 -3.08 0.91
N LYS A 65 25.04 -2.45 2.09
CA LYS A 65 25.61 -3.07 3.28
C LYS A 65 24.75 -4.27 3.64
N PRO A 66 25.32 -5.49 3.72
CA PRO A 66 24.55 -6.66 4.07
C PRO A 66 23.91 -6.46 5.44
N PHE A 67 22.57 -6.56 5.50
CA PHE A 67 21.80 -6.37 6.72
C PHE A 67 21.99 -7.55 7.66
N LYS A 68 23.11 -7.58 8.36
CA LYS A 68 23.38 -8.57 9.40
C LYS A 68 23.08 -7.96 10.76
N GLY A 69 21.84 -8.10 11.19
CA GLY A 69 21.38 -7.69 12.52
C GLY A 69 20.86 -8.89 13.30
N SER A 70 21.28 -9.02 14.56
CA SER A 70 20.51 -9.81 15.52
C SER A 70 19.28 -8.98 15.91
N PHE A 71 18.09 -9.45 15.54
CA PHE A 71 16.84 -8.79 15.90
C PHE A 71 16.33 -9.37 17.22
N ASN A 72 16.80 -8.80 18.34
CA ASN A 72 16.41 -9.25 19.67
C ASN A 72 15.16 -8.49 20.13
N VAL A 73 14.02 -9.18 20.18
CA VAL A 73 12.74 -8.62 20.60
C VAL A 73 12.45 -9.05 22.04
N ARG A 74 12.22 -8.08 22.92
CA ARG A 74 11.66 -8.34 24.24
C ARG A 74 10.14 -8.41 24.12
N MET A 75 9.57 -9.51 24.56
CA MET A 75 8.11 -9.72 24.60
C MET A 75 7.73 -10.40 25.92
N THR A 76 6.47 -10.30 26.31
CA THR A 76 5.97 -10.97 27.52
C THR A 76 5.97 -12.50 27.34
N PRO A 77 6.11 -13.27 28.42
CA PRO A 77 6.06 -14.74 28.35
C PRO A 77 4.78 -15.26 27.68
N GLU A 78 3.65 -14.60 27.91
CA GLU A 78 2.35 -14.96 27.33
C GLU A 78 2.35 -14.79 25.81
N MET A 79 2.88 -13.67 25.32
CA MET A 79 2.96 -13.39 23.89
C MET A 79 3.94 -14.33 23.20
N HIS A 80 5.10 -14.58 23.81
CA HIS A 80 6.06 -15.57 23.30
C HIS A 80 5.42 -16.95 23.16
N ARG A 81 4.66 -17.39 24.17
CA ARG A 81 3.98 -18.68 24.14
C ARG A 81 2.96 -18.76 22.99
N MET A 82 2.12 -17.74 22.84
CA MET A 82 1.12 -17.71 21.77
C MET A 82 1.76 -17.80 20.38
N ILE A 83 2.81 -17.00 20.14
CA ILE A 83 3.52 -16.98 18.86
C ILE A 83 4.21 -18.32 18.61
N ALA A 84 4.91 -18.87 19.61
CA ALA A 84 5.60 -20.15 19.47
C ALA A 84 4.64 -21.31 19.15
N MET A 85 3.45 -21.31 19.76
CA MET A 85 2.42 -22.32 19.49
C MET A 85 1.84 -22.18 18.08
N ASP A 86 1.55 -20.95 17.63
CA ASP A 86 1.03 -20.71 16.27
C ASP A 86 2.08 -21.07 15.21
N ALA A 87 3.33 -20.63 15.39
CA ALA A 87 4.43 -20.99 14.51
C ALA A 87 4.61 -22.52 14.39
N ALA A 88 4.57 -23.24 15.52
CA ALA A 88 4.66 -24.69 15.54
C ALA A 88 3.48 -25.36 14.81
N SER A 89 2.26 -24.84 14.98
CA SER A 89 1.06 -25.34 14.31
C SER A 89 1.14 -25.21 12.78
N ARG A 90 1.87 -24.20 12.30
CA ARG A 90 2.11 -23.93 10.87
C ARG A 90 3.40 -24.57 10.34
N GLY A 91 4.13 -25.31 11.17
CA GLY A 91 5.40 -25.95 10.78
C GLY A 91 6.53 -24.97 10.47
N MET A 92 6.48 -23.76 11.01
CA MET A 92 7.48 -22.71 10.78
C MET A 92 8.25 -22.36 12.05
N SER A 93 9.43 -21.76 11.89
CA SER A 93 10.21 -21.27 13.03
C SER A 93 9.62 -19.96 13.61
N LEU A 94 9.91 -19.66 14.87
CA LEU A 94 9.51 -18.41 15.52
C LEU A 94 9.99 -17.17 14.72
N ASN A 95 11.23 -17.22 14.22
CA ASN A 95 11.79 -16.13 13.42
C ASN A 95 11.04 -15.96 12.10
N ALA A 96 10.71 -17.06 11.41
CA ALA A 96 9.94 -17.02 10.18
C ALA A 96 8.55 -16.41 10.40
N TRP A 97 7.88 -16.80 11.48
CA TRP A 97 6.58 -16.22 11.87
C TRP A 97 6.69 -14.70 12.10
N ILE A 98 7.72 -14.24 12.82
CA ILE A 98 7.95 -12.81 13.07
C ILE A 98 8.24 -12.06 11.76
N SER A 99 9.00 -12.66 10.85
CA SER A 99 9.27 -12.09 9.53
C SER A 99 8.02 -11.97 8.67
N GLU A 100 7.13 -12.97 8.70
CA GLU A 100 5.84 -12.94 8.00
C GLU A 100 4.96 -11.82 8.54
N ALA A 101 4.80 -11.73 9.87
CA ALA A 101 4.04 -10.66 10.51
C ALA A 101 4.59 -9.25 10.19
N ALA A 102 5.92 -9.11 10.09
CA ALA A 102 6.54 -7.85 9.69
C ALA A 102 6.24 -7.50 8.22
N THR A 103 6.27 -8.49 7.33
CA THR A 103 5.93 -8.33 5.91
C THR A 103 4.48 -7.88 5.74
N GLU A 104 3.54 -8.58 6.38
CA GLU A 104 2.11 -8.23 6.36
C GLU A 104 1.87 -6.79 6.80
N LYS A 105 2.58 -6.35 7.86
CA LYS A 105 2.44 -4.99 8.38
C LYS A 105 2.90 -3.93 7.36
N LEU A 106 4.02 -4.17 6.69
CA LEU A 106 4.57 -3.27 5.66
C LEU A 106 3.68 -3.21 4.42
N GLU A 107 3.09 -4.34 4.02
CA GLU A 107 2.15 -4.40 2.90
C GLU A 107 0.84 -3.64 3.20
N CYS A 108 0.34 -3.75 4.43
CA CYS A 108 -0.86 -3.05 4.87
C CYS A 108 -0.67 -1.52 4.89
N GLU A 109 0.50 -1.03 5.35
CA GLU A 109 0.83 0.40 5.28
C GLU A 109 0.86 0.92 3.84
N ARG A 110 1.44 0.14 2.91
CA ARG A 110 1.53 0.48 1.49
C ARG A 110 0.16 0.55 0.81
N TRP A 111 -0.82 -0.19 1.30
CA TRP A 111 -2.21 -0.17 0.82
C TRP A 111 -2.99 1.04 1.36
N GLY A 112 -2.80 1.39 2.64
CA GLY A 112 -3.40 2.59 3.25
C GLY A 112 -3.03 3.88 2.51
N THR A 113 -1.74 4.07 2.19
CA THR A 113 -1.28 5.27 1.46
C THR A 113 -1.85 5.38 0.05
N ARG A 114 -2.11 4.25 -0.61
CA ARG A 114 -2.71 4.20 -1.94
C ARG A 114 -4.21 4.48 -1.91
N ILE A 115 -4.94 3.94 -0.93
CA ILE A 115 -6.37 4.22 -0.79
C ILE A 115 -6.61 5.65 -0.34
N ASP A 116 -5.81 6.18 0.60
CA ASP A 116 -5.93 7.56 1.06
C ASP A 116 -5.82 8.55 -0.11
N GLY A 117 -4.87 8.34 -1.02
CA GLY A 117 -4.74 9.18 -2.22
C GLY A 117 -5.94 9.15 -3.17
N VAL A 118 -6.65 8.02 -3.29
CA VAL A 118 -7.84 7.88 -4.14
C VAL A 118 -9.10 8.40 -3.44
N VAL A 119 -9.24 8.14 -2.13
CA VAL A 119 -10.38 8.58 -1.32
C VAL A 119 -10.35 10.10 -1.13
N PHE A 120 -9.19 10.72 -0.89
CA PHE A 120 -9.09 12.17 -0.72
C PHE A 120 -9.49 12.95 -1.97
N GLN A 121 -9.08 12.47 -3.17
CA GLN A 121 -9.48 13.10 -4.44
C GLN A 121 -10.99 13.03 -4.69
N SER A 122 -11.64 11.96 -4.21
CA SER A 122 -13.08 11.80 -4.37
C SER A 122 -13.87 12.75 -3.46
N GLN A 123 -13.40 12.98 -2.23
CA GLN A 123 -14.08 13.87 -1.27
C GLN A 123 -13.97 15.35 -1.63
N GLU A 124 -12.82 15.82 -2.13
CA GLU A 124 -12.70 17.20 -2.62
C GLU A 124 -13.61 17.46 -3.82
N LYS A 125 -13.69 16.51 -4.77
CA LYS A 125 -14.59 16.63 -5.93
C LYS A 125 -16.05 16.68 -5.50
N LEU A 126 -16.45 15.83 -4.55
CA LEU A 126 -17.79 15.83 -3.98
C LEU A 126 -18.09 17.12 -3.22
N GLN A 127 -17.19 17.59 -2.35
CA GLN A 127 -17.39 18.85 -1.64
C GLN A 127 -17.46 20.04 -2.58
N ARG A 128 -16.61 20.09 -3.62
CA ARG A 128 -16.63 21.15 -4.64
C ARG A 128 -17.92 21.11 -5.46
N TRP A 129 -18.42 19.92 -5.77
CA TRP A 129 -19.70 19.71 -6.47
C TRP A 129 -20.90 20.09 -5.59
N VAL A 130 -20.95 19.65 -4.33
CA VAL A 130 -22.00 20.04 -3.36
C VAL A 130 -21.99 21.55 -3.14
N SER A 131 -20.81 22.14 -2.95
CA SER A 131 -20.66 23.59 -2.77
C SER A 131 -21.11 24.36 -4.02
N SER A 132 -20.84 23.84 -5.22
CA SER A 132 -21.33 24.42 -6.47
C SER A 132 -22.87 24.38 -6.57
N GLN A 133 -23.52 23.31 -6.11
CA GLN A 133 -24.98 23.21 -6.09
C GLN A 133 -25.62 24.15 -5.05
N VAL A 134 -25.03 24.27 -3.86
CA VAL A 134 -25.53 25.17 -2.80
C VAL A 134 -25.42 26.63 -3.23
N VAL A 135 -24.32 27.04 -3.88
CA VAL A 135 -24.15 28.40 -4.43
C VAL A 135 -25.16 28.67 -5.55
N ARG A 136 -25.45 27.69 -6.42
CA ARG A 136 -26.50 27.83 -7.44
C ARG A 136 -27.88 28.03 -6.83
N LEU A 137 -28.27 27.21 -5.86
CA LEU A 137 -29.58 27.31 -5.19
C LEU A 137 -29.73 28.62 -4.39
N SER A 138 -28.65 29.10 -3.77
CA SER A 138 -28.58 30.41 -3.11
C SER A 138 -28.82 31.56 -4.11
N ASN A 139 -28.20 31.50 -5.29
CA ASN A 139 -28.39 32.51 -6.34
C ASN A 139 -29.82 32.52 -6.91
N TYR A 140 -30.48 31.37 -7.04
CA TYR A 140 -31.89 31.30 -7.42
C TYR A 140 -32.80 31.95 -6.37
N HIS A 141 -32.50 31.78 -5.07
CA HIS A 141 -33.26 32.39 -3.98
C HIS A 141 -33.12 33.92 -3.95
N TRP A 142 -31.94 34.43 -4.35
CA TRP A 142 -31.67 35.86 -4.44
C TRP A 142 -32.31 36.52 -5.68
N GLN A 143 -32.23 35.88 -6.86
CA GLN A 143 -32.88 36.39 -8.09
C GLN A 143 -34.41 36.34 -8.03
N ALA A 144 -34.99 35.29 -7.43
CA ALA A 144 -36.43 35.21 -7.20
C ALA A 144 -36.93 36.30 -6.25
N SER A 145 -36.13 36.66 -5.23
CA SER A 145 -36.44 37.75 -4.30
C SER A 145 -36.35 39.13 -4.96
N LEU A 146 -35.43 39.33 -5.91
CA LEU A 146 -35.34 40.55 -6.73
C LEU A 146 -36.49 40.71 -7.74
N HIS A 147 -37.02 39.60 -8.27
CA HIS A 147 -38.22 39.64 -9.12
C HIS A 147 -39.51 39.88 -8.32
N LEU A 148 -39.57 39.45 -7.05
CA LEU A 148 -40.70 39.78 -6.16
C LEU A 148 -40.71 41.24 -5.69
N SER A 149 -39.55 41.90 -5.57
CA SER A 149 -39.47 43.30 -5.11
C SER A 149 -39.61 44.35 -6.21
N SER A 150 -39.50 43.96 -7.49
CA SER A 150 -39.53 44.89 -8.63
C SER A 150 -40.91 45.02 -9.31
N GLY A 151 -41.97 44.43 -8.75
CA GLY A 151 -43.36 44.82 -9.06
C GLY A 151 -43.75 44.81 -10.54
N LYS A 152 -43.10 44.00 -11.38
CA LYS A 152 -43.50 43.81 -12.77
C LYS A 152 -44.06 42.42 -12.96
N ARG A 153 -45.40 42.33 -13.01
CA ARG A 153 -46.06 41.26 -13.77
C ARG A 153 -45.73 41.48 -15.23
N SER A 154 -45.00 40.57 -15.84
CA SER A 154 -45.23 40.23 -17.24
C SER A 154 -44.40 39.01 -17.62
N ALA A 155 -45.11 38.04 -18.18
CA ALA A 155 -44.65 37.04 -19.12
C ALA A 155 -43.54 36.11 -18.63
N LEU A 156 -43.93 34.86 -18.36
CA LEU A 156 -43.22 33.64 -18.75
C LEU A 156 -44.08 32.45 -18.24
N ASP A 157 -45.31 32.27 -18.73
CA ASP A 157 -45.55 31.25 -19.76
C ASP A 157 -44.40 31.08 -20.76
N GLU A 158 -43.99 29.83 -20.96
CA GLU A 158 -42.83 29.35 -21.72
C GLU A 158 -41.48 29.33 -20.99
N LYS A 159 -41.19 28.15 -20.46
CA LYS A 159 -39.89 27.44 -20.41
C LYS A 159 -39.56 26.98 -19.02
N THR A 160 -39.99 25.76 -18.70
CA THR A 160 -39.28 24.91 -17.74
C THR A 160 -39.69 23.45 -17.92
N GLU A 161 -39.58 22.97 -19.17
CA GLU A 161 -39.51 21.53 -19.43
C GLU A 161 -38.18 20.93 -18.93
N HIS A 162 -37.19 21.79 -18.65
CA HIS A 162 -35.84 21.38 -18.28
C HIS A 162 -35.63 21.03 -16.80
N ASP A 163 -36.57 21.39 -15.90
CA ASP A 163 -36.42 21.24 -14.43
C ASP A 163 -37.27 20.10 -13.82
N ARG A 164 -37.94 19.30 -14.66
CA ARG A 164 -38.69 18.11 -14.21
C ARG A 164 -37.89 17.11 -13.35
N PRO A 165 -36.57 16.89 -13.55
CA PRO A 165 -35.82 15.94 -12.72
C PRO A 165 -35.64 16.42 -11.27
N ALA A 166 -35.47 17.74 -11.06
CA ALA A 166 -35.24 18.32 -9.74
C ALA A 166 -36.52 18.31 -8.88
N LEU A 167 -37.67 18.61 -9.51
CA LEU A 167 -38.98 18.56 -8.86
C LEU A 167 -39.43 17.13 -8.51
N SER A 168 -39.05 16.14 -9.32
CA SER A 168 -39.27 14.71 -9.04
C SER A 168 -38.49 14.24 -7.80
N MET A 169 -37.21 14.62 -7.73
CA MET A 169 -36.32 14.20 -6.64
C MET A 169 -36.72 14.81 -5.28
N MET A 170 -37.20 16.06 -5.26
CA MET A 170 -37.72 16.68 -4.03
C MET A 170 -39.02 16.06 -3.52
N ARG A 171 -39.87 15.51 -4.41
CA ARG A 171 -41.10 14.81 -4.01
C ARG A 171 -40.80 13.44 -3.40
N ALA A 172 -39.83 12.70 -3.96
CA ALA A 172 -39.40 11.40 -3.43
C ALA A 172 -38.81 11.52 -2.00
N PHE A 173 -38.02 12.57 -1.76
CA PHE A 173 -37.37 12.78 -0.45
C PHE A 173 -38.36 13.15 0.68
N LYS A 174 -39.45 13.86 0.35
CA LYS A 174 -40.52 14.16 1.31
C LYS A 174 -41.34 12.93 1.69
N ALA A 175 -41.55 12.00 0.76
CA ALA A 175 -42.34 10.79 1.01
C ALA A 175 -41.63 9.76 1.93
N GLN A 176 -40.29 9.70 1.89
CA GLN A 176 -39.52 8.81 2.78
C GLN A 176 -39.43 9.32 4.23
N ARG A 177 -39.53 10.63 4.46
CA ARG A 177 -39.40 11.22 5.80
C ARG A 177 -40.63 11.04 6.67
N THR A 178 -41.78 10.69 6.09
CA THR A 178 -43.03 10.42 6.82
C THR A 178 -43.16 8.97 7.32
N HIS A 179 -42.23 8.08 6.99
CA HIS A 179 -42.36 6.64 7.29
C HIS A 179 -41.51 6.10 8.45
N TYR A 180 -40.81 6.95 9.21
CA TYR A 180 -39.92 6.50 10.30
C TYR A 180 -40.25 7.05 11.70
N HIS A 181 -41.44 7.62 11.90
CA HIS A 181 -41.98 7.91 13.25
C HIS A 181 -43.44 7.43 13.30
N GLY A 182 -43.61 6.18 13.71
CA GLY A 182 -44.90 5.50 13.95
C GLY A 182 -44.64 4.15 14.58
#